data_AF-A0AAV2SXV1-F1
#
_entry.id   AF-A0AAV2SXV1-F1
#
_cell.length_a   1.000
_cell.length_b   1.000
_cell.length_c   1.000
_cell.angle_alpha   90.00
_cell.angle_beta   90.00
_cell.angle_gamma   90.00
#
_symmetry.space_group_name_H-M   'P 1'
#
loop_
_entity.id
_entity.type
_entity.pdbx_description
1 polymer ?
#
loop_
_entity_poly.entity_id
_entity_poly.type
_entity_poly.pdbx_seq_one_letter_code
_entity_poly.pdbx_strand_id
1 'polypeptide(L)'
;MMPPNVSLVKYDTPILVTKNMDKKTPKSKTLKGVQQTTDCSAVPCPPPKGKTCATADPKSSQATEEVLNSILPPREWTENGQLWIQHVSSTPATRLDVVNLQEELDRRLQQRQARETGICPVRRELYNQVFDELIRQVTINCAERGLLLLRVRDEIRMTIAAYQTLYESSVAFGMRKALQAEQGRADMERVIANLEQDKRDLERQVHELKTKCEHIEKRAAEQRQLEEKKHQDEIQFLKRNNQQLKAQLDGIMNPKK
;
A
#
# COMPACT_ATOMS: atom_id res chain seq x y z
N MET A 1 26.38 4.59 15.98
CA MET A 1 25.50 3.59 16.64
C MET A 1 25.37 4.04 18.09
N MET A 2 24.16 4.42 18.56
CA MET A 2 23.98 4.74 19.98
C MET A 2 23.88 3.43 20.79
N PRO A 3 24.40 3.38 22.02
CA PRO A 3 24.29 2.18 22.85
C PRO A 3 22.82 1.86 23.16
N PRO A 4 22.46 0.57 23.34
CA PRO A 4 21.08 0.09 23.51
C PRO A 4 20.37 0.55 24.81
N ASN A 5 21.04 1.33 25.66
CA ASN A 5 20.57 1.70 27.00
C ASN A 5 19.90 3.07 27.12
N VAL A 6 19.66 3.79 26.01
CA VAL A 6 19.10 5.15 26.08
C VAL A 6 17.57 5.09 25.99
N SER A 7 16.90 4.56 27.02
CA SER A 7 15.43 4.58 27.14
C SER A 7 14.94 5.85 27.86
N LEU A 8 13.68 6.23 27.65
CA LEU A 8 12.97 7.21 28.49
C LEU A 8 12.27 6.56 29.69
N VAL A 9 12.17 5.22 29.70
CA VAL A 9 11.64 4.46 30.83
C VAL A 9 12.71 4.32 31.90
N LYS A 10 12.32 4.47 33.17
CA LYS A 10 13.22 4.33 34.32
C LYS A 10 13.41 2.86 34.67
N TYR A 11 14.64 2.38 34.52
CA TYR A 11 15.06 1.03 34.88
C TYR A 11 16.00 1.03 36.09
N ASP A 12 16.00 -0.08 36.84
CA ASP A 12 16.97 -0.30 37.91
C ASP A 12 18.32 -0.76 37.35
N THR A 13 19.30 -0.91 38.25
CA THR A 13 20.64 -1.40 37.87
C THR A 13 20.54 -2.84 37.37
N PRO A 14 21.16 -3.19 36.23
CA PRO A 14 21.15 -4.56 35.72
C PRO A 14 21.72 -5.54 36.73
N ILE A 15 21.06 -6.69 36.87
CA ILE A 15 21.47 -7.79 37.75
C ILE A 15 21.98 -8.97 36.92
N LEU A 16 23.12 -9.51 37.37
CA LEU A 16 23.74 -10.68 36.78
C LEU A 16 23.03 -11.95 37.22
N VAL A 17 22.55 -12.73 36.26
CA VAL A 17 22.00 -14.07 36.52
C VAL A 17 23.14 -15.07 36.48
N THR A 18 23.74 -15.32 37.64
CA THR A 18 24.73 -16.40 37.76
C THR A 18 24.03 -17.75 37.57
N LYS A 19 24.25 -18.40 36.41
CA LYS A 19 23.98 -19.83 36.30
C LYS A 19 25.01 -20.56 37.18
N ASN A 20 24.65 -20.83 38.42
CA ASN A 20 25.33 -21.86 39.21
C ASN A 20 25.09 -23.21 38.52
N MET A 21 25.97 -23.56 37.58
CA MET A 21 26.17 -24.95 37.17
C MET A 21 26.94 -25.64 38.30
N ASP A 22 26.26 -25.94 39.42
CA ASP A 22 26.56 -27.14 40.19
C ASP A 22 25.56 -27.38 41.33
N LYS A 23 25.03 -28.62 41.30
CA LYS A 23 24.56 -29.44 42.42
C LYS A 23 23.13 -29.24 42.98
N LYS A 24 22.37 -30.29 42.68
CA LYS A 24 21.40 -31.03 43.51
C LYS A 24 19.98 -30.48 43.59
N THR A 25 19.14 -31.16 42.82
CA THR A 25 17.73 -31.45 43.14
C THR A 25 17.55 -31.90 44.59
N PRO A 26 16.46 -31.46 45.22
CA PRO A 26 15.66 -32.39 46.01
C PRO A 26 14.17 -32.31 45.66
N LYS A 27 13.71 -33.41 45.09
CA LYS A 27 12.45 -34.12 45.39
C LYS A 27 11.23 -33.29 45.78
N SER A 28 10.29 -33.27 44.84
CA SER A 28 8.84 -33.25 45.01
C SER A 28 8.35 -33.84 46.34
N LYS A 29 7.54 -33.06 47.07
CA LYS A 29 6.60 -33.56 48.08
C LYS A 29 5.19 -33.19 47.64
N THR A 30 4.45 -34.23 47.25
CA THR A 30 3.00 -34.26 47.06
C THR A 30 2.28 -34.40 48.41
N LEU A 31 1.26 -33.59 48.67
CA LEU A 31 0.15 -33.84 49.62
C LEU A 31 -1.07 -33.04 49.10
N LYS A 32 -2.11 -33.69 48.54
CA LYS A 32 -3.47 -33.91 49.13
C LYS A 32 -3.97 -32.68 49.92
N GLY A 33 -5.10 -32.00 49.62
CA GLY A 33 -6.38 -32.42 49.06
C GLY A 33 -7.37 -32.71 50.19
N VAL A 34 -8.21 -31.74 50.61
CA VAL A 34 -9.49 -31.91 51.37
C VAL A 34 -10.40 -30.67 51.15
N GLN A 35 -11.70 -30.93 51.01
CA GLN A 35 -12.86 -30.05 50.79
C GLN A 35 -13.51 -29.48 52.07
N GLN A 36 -14.28 -28.39 51.87
CA GLN A 36 -15.56 -27.97 52.51
C GLN A 36 -15.62 -27.57 54.00
N THR A 37 -16.23 -26.39 54.30
CA THR A 37 -17.62 -26.23 54.81
C THR A 37 -17.98 -24.76 55.19
N THR A 38 -19.11 -24.28 54.65
CA THR A 38 -20.24 -23.47 55.23
C THR A 38 -20.08 -22.33 56.27
N ASP A 39 -20.66 -21.17 55.88
CA ASP A 39 -21.68 -20.30 56.55
C ASP A 39 -21.42 -19.28 57.69
N CYS A 40 -21.93 -18.06 57.41
CA CYS A 40 -22.73 -17.11 58.22
C CYS A 40 -22.11 -16.08 59.20
N SER A 41 -22.25 -14.81 58.78
CA SER A 41 -22.80 -13.62 59.49
C SER A 41 -22.40 -13.27 60.94
N ALA A 42 -21.79 -12.08 61.13
CA ALA A 42 -22.26 -11.02 62.04
C ALA A 42 -21.33 -9.79 62.03
N VAL A 43 -21.92 -8.59 61.97
CA VAL A 43 -21.31 -7.26 62.23
C VAL A 43 -21.46 -6.94 63.73
N PRO A 44 -20.59 -6.11 64.37
CA PRO A 44 -20.93 -4.68 64.52
C PRO A 44 -19.73 -3.67 64.59
N CYS A 45 -19.85 -2.57 63.83
CA CYS A 45 -19.57 -1.13 64.08
C CYS A 45 -18.33 -0.54 64.85
N PRO A 46 -18.01 0.78 64.67
CA PRO A 46 -16.67 1.46 64.73
C PRO A 46 -16.45 2.29 66.03
N PRO A 47 -15.55 3.34 66.20
CA PRO A 47 -14.47 4.03 65.40
C PRO A 47 -13.15 4.26 66.26
N PRO A 48 -12.21 5.26 66.12
CA PRO A 48 -12.03 6.38 65.17
C PRO A 48 -10.59 6.72 64.64
N LYS A 49 -10.58 7.52 63.56
CA LYS A 49 -9.65 8.59 63.10
C LYS A 49 -8.14 8.54 63.47
N GLY A 50 -7.33 8.46 62.40
CA GLY A 50 -6.31 9.47 62.08
C GLY A 50 -4.94 9.34 62.76
N LYS A 51 -3.97 8.81 62.03
CA LYS A 51 -2.57 9.28 62.02
C LYS A 51 -1.81 8.70 60.84
N THR A 52 -1.29 9.60 60.03
CA THR A 52 -0.24 9.40 59.04
C THR A 52 0.98 8.70 59.64
N CYS A 53 1.44 7.60 59.05
CA CYS A 53 2.87 7.31 58.91
C CYS A 53 3.07 6.21 57.86
N ALA A 54 3.90 6.50 56.87
CA ALA A 54 4.33 5.56 55.86
C ALA A 54 5.11 4.42 56.51
N THR A 55 4.52 3.23 56.53
CA THR A 55 5.25 1.97 56.58
C THR A 55 4.70 1.17 55.41
N ALA A 56 5.47 1.10 54.33
CA ALA A 56 5.11 0.28 53.19
C ALA A 56 5.17 -1.18 53.65
N ASP A 57 4.02 -1.86 53.67
CA ASP A 57 3.98 -3.29 53.87
C ASP A 57 4.80 -3.96 52.75
N PRO A 58 5.80 -4.80 53.06
CA PRO A 58 6.66 -5.43 52.05
C PRO A 58 5.87 -6.28 51.05
N LYS A 59 4.67 -6.75 51.43
CA LYS A 59 3.74 -7.48 50.56
C LYS A 59 3.13 -6.60 49.45
N SER A 60 2.89 -5.32 49.71
CA SER A 60 2.32 -4.40 48.71
C SER A 60 3.35 -3.98 47.66
N SER A 61 4.62 -3.85 48.05
CA SER A 61 5.71 -3.55 47.12
C SER A 61 5.96 -4.70 46.16
N GLN A 62 5.95 -5.95 46.66
CA GLN A 62 6.11 -7.14 45.84
C GLN A 62 4.98 -7.32 44.81
N ALA A 63 3.72 -7.09 45.22
CA ALA A 63 2.58 -7.13 44.30
C ALA A 63 2.68 -6.06 43.19
N THR A 64 3.19 -4.87 43.52
CA THR A 64 3.39 -3.80 42.53
C THR A 64 4.48 -4.18 41.52
N GLU A 65 5.57 -4.80 41.96
CA GLU A 65 6.64 -5.29 41.09
C GLU A 65 6.18 -6.40 40.16
N GLU A 66 5.37 -7.34 40.65
CA GLU A 66 4.77 -8.39 39.80
C GLU A 66 3.89 -7.80 38.69
N VAL A 67 3.05 -6.81 39.03
CA VAL A 67 2.23 -6.10 38.04
C VAL A 67 3.11 -5.33 37.05
N LEU A 68 4.11 -4.59 37.53
CA LEU A 68 5.04 -3.86 36.66
C LEU A 68 5.75 -4.78 35.66
N ASN A 69 6.21 -5.95 36.11
CA ASN A 69 6.86 -6.94 35.25
C ASN A 69 5.89 -7.56 34.23
N SER A 70 4.61 -7.66 34.55
CA SER A 70 3.58 -8.08 33.60
C SER A 70 3.28 -7.02 32.54
N ILE A 71 3.34 -5.74 32.89
CA ILE A 71 3.01 -4.62 31.99
C ILE A 71 4.20 -4.25 31.09
N LEU A 72 5.39 -4.21 31.69
CA LEU A 72 6.67 -3.86 31.08
C LEU A 72 7.69 -4.94 31.43
N PRO A 73 7.81 -5.98 30.60
CA PRO A 73 8.73 -7.08 30.85
C PRO A 73 10.18 -6.60 31.04
N PRO A 74 10.96 -7.24 31.91
CA PRO A 74 12.34 -6.89 32.11
C PRO A 74 13.16 -7.11 30.83
N ARG A 75 14.19 -6.28 30.65
CA ARG A 75 15.12 -6.43 29.53
C ARG A 75 16.11 -7.52 29.85
N GLU A 76 16.37 -8.40 28.88
CA GLU A 76 17.34 -9.48 29.02
C GLU A 76 18.37 -9.39 27.88
N TRP A 77 19.65 -9.47 28.22
CA TRP A 77 20.72 -9.56 27.23
C TRP A 77 21.88 -10.41 27.74
N THR A 78 22.66 -10.96 26.81
CA THR A 78 23.87 -11.71 27.14
C THR A 78 25.09 -10.88 26.77
N GLU A 79 26.00 -10.69 27.72
CA GLU A 79 27.26 -9.99 27.52
C GLU A 79 28.39 -10.85 28.08
N ASN A 80 29.40 -11.15 27.24
CA ASN A 80 30.54 -12.00 27.61
C ASN A 80 30.16 -13.38 28.18
N GLY A 81 29.09 -14.00 27.64
CA GLY A 81 28.59 -15.30 28.10
C GLY A 81 27.81 -15.28 29.41
N GLN A 82 27.57 -14.09 29.97
CA GLN A 82 26.78 -13.90 31.19
C GLN A 82 25.42 -13.27 30.86
N LEU A 83 24.36 -13.76 31.48
CA LEU A 83 23.00 -13.26 31.30
C LEU A 83 22.74 -12.10 32.27
N TRP A 84 22.31 -10.97 31.74
CA TRP A 84 21.92 -9.78 32.48
C TRP A 84 20.42 -9.55 32.35
N ILE A 85 19.77 -9.22 33.46
CA ILE A 85 18.37 -8.85 33.50
C ILE A 85 18.25 -7.45 34.10
N GLN A 86 17.42 -6.60 33.50
CA GLN A 86 17.14 -5.26 33.98
C GLN A 86 15.64 -5.05 34.16
N HIS A 87 15.24 -4.85 35.41
CA HIS A 87 13.85 -4.61 35.79
C HIS A 87 13.50 -3.13 35.70
N VAL A 88 12.22 -2.87 35.48
CA VAL A 88 11.65 -1.53 35.52
C VAL A 88 11.60 -1.07 36.97
N SER A 89 11.98 0.18 37.24
CA SER A 89 12.07 0.67 38.61
C SER A 89 10.70 0.75 39.28
N SER A 90 10.58 0.22 40.50
CA SER A 90 9.38 0.34 41.35
C SER A 90 9.35 1.67 42.13
N THR A 91 10.38 2.51 41.98
CA THR A 91 10.48 3.80 42.67
C THR A 91 9.40 4.80 42.19
N PRO A 92 8.58 5.36 43.11
CA PRO A 92 7.60 6.41 42.76
C PRO A 92 8.27 7.64 42.13
N ALA A 93 7.58 8.28 41.18
CA ALA A 93 8.07 9.49 40.53
C ALA A 93 7.69 10.76 41.32
N THR A 94 8.62 11.70 41.38
CA THR A 94 8.40 13.05 41.92
C THR A 94 7.96 14.01 40.81
N ARG A 95 7.48 15.21 41.19
CA ARG A 95 7.17 16.27 40.20
C ARG A 95 8.38 16.65 39.35
N LEU A 96 9.58 16.64 39.94
CA LEU A 96 10.82 16.94 39.23
C LEU A 96 11.16 15.86 38.19
N ASP A 97 10.94 14.58 38.52
CA ASP A 97 11.14 13.48 37.56
C ASP A 97 10.27 13.63 36.31
N VAL A 98 9.03 14.09 36.47
CA VAL A 98 8.10 14.33 35.35
C VAL A 98 8.58 15.48 34.47
N VAL A 99 9.08 16.57 35.07
CA VAL A 99 9.65 17.71 34.32
C VAL A 99 10.89 17.25 33.54
N ASN A 100 11.80 16.52 34.18
CA ASN A 100 13.00 15.99 33.53
C ASN A 100 12.67 15.05 32.37
N LEU A 101 11.62 14.21 32.52
CA LEU A 101 11.15 13.33 31.44
C LEU A 101 10.65 14.13 30.23
N GLN A 102 9.92 15.21 30.47
CA GLN A 102 9.45 16.10 29.40
C GLN A 102 10.62 16.77 28.68
N GLU A 103 11.54 17.38 29.43
CA GLU A 103 12.72 18.05 28.85
C GLU A 103 13.58 17.07 28.04
N GLU A 104 13.77 15.85 28.54
CA GLU A 104 14.51 14.81 27.85
C GLU A 104 13.80 14.32 26.58
N LEU A 105 12.46 14.21 26.60
CA LEU A 105 11.68 13.93 25.40
C LEU A 105 11.90 15.03 24.34
N ASP A 106 11.74 16.29 24.72
CA ASP A 106 11.89 17.44 23.83
C ASP A 106 13.30 17.51 23.23
N ARG A 107 14.32 17.33 24.08
CA ARG A 107 15.72 17.22 23.67
C ARG A 107 15.93 16.11 22.64
N ARG A 108 15.37 14.91 22.88
CA ARG A 108 15.52 13.78 21.94
C ARG A 108 14.76 13.97 20.65
N LEU A 109 13.57 14.57 20.69
CA LEU A 109 12.80 14.91 19.47
C LEU A 109 13.59 15.88 18.59
N GLN A 110 14.20 16.92 19.19
CA GLN A 110 15.02 17.88 18.47
C GLN A 110 16.31 17.25 17.93
N GLN A 111 17.04 16.50 18.77
CA GLN A 111 18.30 15.86 18.37
C GLN A 111 18.13 14.84 17.26
N ARG A 112 17.03 14.07 17.28
CA ARG A 112 16.71 13.10 16.23
C ARG A 112 15.91 13.71 15.08
N GLN A 113 15.72 15.04 15.07
CA GLN A 113 15.01 15.79 14.02
C GLN A 113 13.64 15.18 13.69
N ALA A 114 12.86 14.86 14.72
CA ALA A 114 11.52 14.34 14.55
C ALA A 114 10.62 15.38 13.86
N ARG A 115 9.90 14.97 12.81
CA ARG A 115 9.00 15.86 12.06
C ARG A 115 7.86 16.34 12.94
N GLU A 116 7.49 17.62 12.83
CA GLU A 116 6.39 18.20 13.62
C GLU A 116 5.00 17.73 13.19
N THR A 117 4.80 17.46 11.91
CA THR A 117 3.53 17.07 11.31
C THR A 117 3.68 15.80 10.47
N GLY A 118 2.56 15.10 10.27
CA GLY A 118 2.53 13.84 9.53
C GLY A 118 3.14 12.64 10.28
N ILE A 119 3.31 11.54 9.55
CA ILE A 119 3.82 10.27 10.08
C ILE A 119 5.33 10.38 10.30
N CYS A 120 5.78 10.16 11.54
CA CYS A 120 7.19 10.16 11.92
C CYS A 120 7.53 8.95 12.82
N PRO A 121 8.39 8.02 12.38
CA PRO A 121 8.73 6.83 13.16
C PRO A 121 9.52 7.17 14.43
N VAL A 122 10.44 8.14 14.36
CA VAL A 122 11.23 8.62 15.51
C VAL A 122 10.32 9.18 16.60
N ARG A 123 9.36 10.02 16.22
CA ARG A 123 8.37 10.54 17.15
C ARG A 123 7.55 9.41 17.76
N ARG A 124 7.02 8.51 16.93
CA ARG A 124 6.21 7.38 17.40
C ARG A 124 6.99 6.53 18.42
N GLU A 125 8.26 6.26 18.16
CA GLU A 125 9.14 5.53 19.07
C GLU A 125 9.31 6.26 20.41
N LEU A 126 9.64 7.56 20.39
CA LEU A 126 9.85 8.33 21.61
C LEU A 126 8.56 8.47 22.44
N TYR A 127 7.43 8.72 21.79
CA TYR A 127 6.12 8.80 22.47
C TYR A 127 5.70 7.45 23.05
N ASN A 128 6.00 6.33 22.38
CA ASN A 128 5.78 5.01 22.95
C ASN A 128 6.58 4.81 24.23
N GLN A 129 7.87 5.20 24.24
CA GLN A 129 8.69 5.07 25.44
C GLN A 129 8.19 5.96 26.59
N VAL A 130 7.78 7.19 26.31
CA VAL A 130 7.20 8.08 27.34
C VAL A 130 5.88 7.52 27.85
N PHE A 131 5.04 6.97 26.97
CA PHE A 131 3.77 6.40 27.42
C PHE A 131 3.98 5.15 28.28
N ASP A 132 4.98 4.33 27.96
CA ASP A 132 5.39 3.21 28.82
C ASP A 132 5.91 3.71 30.19
N GLU A 133 6.68 4.81 30.24
CA GLU A 133 7.10 5.44 31.50
C GLU A 133 5.92 6.02 32.30
N LEU A 134 4.93 6.63 31.62
CA LEU A 134 3.71 7.09 32.28
C LEU A 134 2.90 5.93 32.84
N ILE A 135 2.80 4.81 32.12
CA ILE A 135 2.15 3.59 32.63
C ILE A 135 2.89 3.09 33.86
N ARG A 136 4.23 3.05 33.85
CA ARG A 136 5.04 2.68 35.03
C ARG A 136 4.69 3.57 36.23
N GLN A 137 4.75 4.89 36.08
CA GLN A 137 4.47 5.85 37.15
C GLN A 137 3.03 5.73 37.69
N VAL A 138 2.04 5.59 36.81
CA VAL A 138 0.65 5.44 37.20
C VAL A 138 0.40 4.10 37.88
N THR A 139 1.04 3.02 37.44
CA THR A 139 0.93 1.69 38.06
C THR A 139 1.44 1.70 39.49
N ILE A 140 2.58 2.38 39.74
CA ILE A 140 3.14 2.51 41.10
C ILE A 140 2.17 3.27 42.02
N ASN A 141 1.49 4.29 41.50
CA ASN A 141 0.48 5.02 42.27
C ASN A 141 -0.80 4.21 42.49
N CYS A 142 -1.25 3.50 41.45
CA CYS A 142 -2.46 2.69 41.45
C CYS A 142 -2.41 1.67 40.29
N ALA A 143 -2.22 0.39 40.63
CA ALA A 143 -2.05 -0.69 39.68
C ALA A 143 -3.22 -0.78 38.67
N GLU A 144 -4.46 -0.67 39.14
CA GLU A 144 -5.66 -0.78 38.29
C GLU A 144 -5.72 0.30 37.21
N ARG A 145 -5.27 1.52 37.51
CA ARG A 145 -5.18 2.61 36.53
C ARG A 145 -4.08 2.33 35.51
N GLY A 146 -2.96 1.77 35.95
CA GLY A 146 -1.88 1.33 35.07
C GLY A 146 -2.33 0.26 34.09
N LEU A 147 -3.04 -0.76 34.58
CA LEU A 147 -3.62 -1.84 33.78
C LEU A 147 -4.66 -1.32 32.76
N LEU A 148 -5.46 -0.32 33.14
CA LEU A 148 -6.38 0.32 32.20
C LEU A 148 -5.63 1.04 31.07
N LEU A 149 -4.58 1.82 31.41
CA LEU A 149 -3.75 2.50 30.40
C LEU A 149 -3.03 1.50 29.48
N LEU A 150 -2.57 0.37 30.02
CA LEU A 150 -2.01 -0.73 29.22
C LEU A 150 -3.01 -1.21 28.16
N ARG A 151 -4.27 -1.47 28.55
CA ARG A 151 -5.31 -1.89 27.60
C ARG A 151 -5.56 -0.84 26.52
N VAL A 152 -5.65 0.44 26.91
CA VAL A 152 -5.82 1.55 25.94
C VAL A 152 -4.65 1.62 24.97
N ARG A 153 -3.41 1.46 25.46
CA ARG A 153 -2.21 1.43 24.63
C ARG A 153 -2.29 0.32 23.58
N ASP A 154 -2.62 -0.88 24.01
CA ASP A 154 -2.61 -2.07 23.16
C ASP A 154 -3.74 -2.00 22.12
N GLU A 155 -4.92 -1.50 22.50
CA GLU A 155 -6.03 -1.22 21.58
C GLU A 155 -5.64 -0.20 20.48
N ILE A 156 -4.98 0.90 20.87
CA ILE A 156 -4.50 1.91 19.90
C ILE A 156 -3.44 1.30 18.98
N ARG A 157 -2.52 0.47 19.51
CA ARG A 157 -1.51 -0.22 18.70
C ARG A 157 -2.16 -1.17 17.70
N MET A 158 -3.16 -1.95 18.12
CA MET A 158 -3.93 -2.83 17.23
C MET A 158 -4.67 -2.05 16.16
N THR A 159 -5.34 -0.96 16.54
CA THR A 159 -6.06 -0.08 15.60
C THR A 159 -5.13 0.51 14.54
N ILE A 160 -3.96 1.01 14.95
CA ILE A 160 -2.97 1.54 14.00
C ILE A 160 -2.45 0.44 13.07
N ALA A 161 -2.18 -0.76 13.59
CA ALA A 161 -1.74 -1.89 12.78
C ALA A 161 -2.80 -2.29 11.74
N ALA A 162 -4.08 -2.31 12.11
CA ALA A 162 -5.18 -2.56 11.18
C ALA A 162 -5.25 -1.49 10.08
N TYR A 163 -5.11 -0.21 10.42
CA TYR A 163 -5.06 0.87 9.43
C TYR A 163 -3.84 0.76 8.50
N GLN A 164 -2.67 0.35 9.02
CA GLN A 164 -1.48 0.11 8.20
C GLN A 164 -1.74 -0.99 7.16
N THR A 165 -2.27 -2.14 7.60
CA THR A 165 -2.63 -3.25 6.68
C THR A 165 -3.65 -2.83 5.63
N LEU A 166 -4.67 -2.05 6.01
CA LEU A 166 -5.68 -1.55 5.09
C LEU A 166 -5.06 -0.57 4.06
N TYR A 167 -4.19 0.32 4.51
CA TYR A 167 -3.49 1.26 3.64
C TYR A 167 -2.59 0.53 2.63
N GLU A 168 -1.78 -0.42 3.10
CA GLU A 168 -0.91 -1.25 2.25
C GLU A 168 -1.72 -2.01 1.20
N SER A 169 -2.85 -2.61 1.62
CA SER A 169 -3.78 -3.30 0.72
C SER A 169 -4.39 -2.36 -0.33
N SER A 170 -4.73 -1.13 0.07
CA SER A 170 -5.33 -0.13 -0.82
C SER A 170 -4.31 0.36 -1.87
N VAL A 171 -3.07 0.61 -1.46
CA VAL A 171 -1.98 0.97 -2.37
C VAL A 171 -1.71 -0.17 -3.36
N ALA A 172 -1.63 -1.41 -2.88
CA ALA A 172 -1.42 -2.58 -3.73
C ALA A 172 -2.56 -2.77 -4.75
N PHE A 173 -3.82 -2.55 -4.33
CA PHE A 173 -4.96 -2.57 -5.23
C PHE A 173 -4.86 -1.50 -6.31
N GLY A 174 -4.53 -0.26 -5.94
CA GLY A 174 -4.34 0.85 -6.88
C GLY A 174 -3.26 0.55 -7.92
N MET A 175 -2.10 0.05 -7.48
CA MET A 175 -1.01 -0.35 -8.38
C MET A 175 -1.44 -1.47 -9.34
N ARG A 176 -2.16 -2.48 -8.85
CA ARG A 176 -2.66 -3.58 -9.69
C ARG A 176 -3.63 -3.09 -10.76
N LYS A 177 -4.51 -2.15 -10.41
CA LYS A 177 -5.46 -1.56 -11.36
C LYS A 177 -4.79 -0.66 -12.38
N ALA A 178 -3.78 0.11 -11.99
CA ALA A 178 -2.97 0.88 -12.91
C ALA A 178 -2.25 -0.03 -13.92
N LEU A 179 -1.62 -1.12 -13.44
CA LEU A 179 -0.97 -2.09 -14.32
C LEU A 179 -1.98 -2.81 -15.24
N GLN A 180 -3.15 -3.18 -14.71
CA GLN A 180 -4.22 -3.81 -15.50
C GLN A 180 -4.72 -2.90 -16.62
N ALA A 181 -4.77 -1.57 -16.40
CA ALA A 181 -5.17 -0.61 -17.43
C ALA A 181 -4.14 -0.44 -18.54
N GLU A 182 -2.84 -0.57 -18.22
CA GLU A 182 -1.76 -0.50 -19.21
C GLU A 182 -1.58 -1.83 -19.98
N GLN A 183 -2.09 -2.94 -19.45
CA GLN A 183 -1.94 -4.25 -20.06
C GLN A 183 -2.61 -4.30 -21.44
N GLY A 184 -1.84 -4.66 -22.47
CA GLY A 184 -2.33 -4.78 -23.84
C GLY A 184 -2.48 -3.46 -24.60
N ARG A 185 -2.18 -2.31 -23.95
CA ARG A 185 -2.16 -1.01 -24.64
C ARG A 185 -1.16 -1.00 -25.79
N ALA A 186 0.08 -1.46 -25.54
CA ALA A 186 1.13 -1.51 -26.56
C ALA A 186 0.77 -2.42 -27.76
N ASP A 187 0.10 -3.55 -27.50
CA ASP A 187 -0.36 -4.46 -28.55
C ASP A 187 -1.46 -3.81 -29.40
N MET A 188 -2.43 -3.14 -28.77
CA MET A 188 -3.47 -2.36 -29.45
C MET A 188 -2.87 -1.22 -30.27
N GLU A 189 -1.93 -0.45 -29.71
CA GLU A 189 -1.24 0.63 -30.43
C GLU A 189 -0.52 0.12 -31.68
N ARG A 190 0.12 -1.06 -31.59
CA ARG A 190 0.74 -1.71 -32.74
C ARG A 190 -0.28 -2.13 -33.80
N VAL A 191 -1.43 -2.68 -33.39
CA VAL A 191 -2.50 -3.07 -34.32
C VAL A 191 -3.09 -1.83 -35.01
N ILE A 192 -3.30 -0.73 -34.28
CA ILE A 192 -3.76 0.54 -34.83
C ILE A 192 -2.77 1.04 -35.88
N ALA A 193 -1.47 1.09 -35.58
CA ALA A 193 -0.46 1.55 -36.52
C ALA A 193 -0.41 0.72 -37.81
N ASN A 194 -0.55 -0.61 -37.70
CA ASN A 194 -0.62 -1.50 -38.86
C ASN A 194 -1.88 -1.24 -39.70
N LEU A 195 -3.05 -1.15 -39.07
CA LEU A 195 -4.32 -0.90 -39.76
C LEU A 195 -4.34 0.49 -40.43
N GLU A 196 -3.73 1.51 -39.80
CA GLU A 196 -3.57 2.83 -40.41
C GLU A 196 -2.66 2.79 -41.64
N GLN A 197 -1.59 1.99 -41.60
CA GLN A 197 -0.73 1.77 -42.75
C GLN A 197 -1.48 1.06 -43.89
N ASP A 198 -2.16 -0.04 -43.58
CA ASP A 198 -2.94 -0.81 -44.56
C ASP A 198 -4.04 0.03 -45.20
N LYS A 199 -4.73 0.87 -44.40
CA LYS A 199 -5.73 1.80 -44.90
C LYS A 199 -5.13 2.78 -45.92
N ARG A 200 -3.98 3.40 -45.61
CA ARG A 200 -3.29 4.31 -46.53
C ARG A 200 -2.87 3.61 -47.82
N ASP A 201 -2.40 2.37 -47.71
CA ASP A 201 -1.96 1.58 -48.85
C ASP A 201 -3.13 1.19 -49.76
N LEU A 202 -4.26 0.80 -49.17
CA LEU A 202 -5.50 0.50 -49.90
C LEU A 202 -6.11 1.75 -50.54
N GLU A 203 -6.13 2.90 -49.85
CA GLU A 203 -6.62 4.16 -50.41
C GLU A 203 -5.81 4.58 -51.63
N ARG A 204 -4.48 4.43 -51.57
CA ARG A 204 -3.59 4.65 -52.72
C ARG A 204 -3.88 3.68 -53.87
N GLN A 205 -4.02 2.39 -53.60
CA GLN A 205 -4.36 1.40 -54.64
C GLN A 205 -5.70 1.71 -55.30
N VAL A 206 -6.71 2.11 -54.52
CA VAL A 206 -8.01 2.53 -55.04
C VAL A 206 -7.86 3.76 -55.94
N HIS A 207 -7.06 4.74 -55.54
CA HIS A 207 -6.81 5.92 -56.37
C HIS A 207 -6.12 5.56 -57.69
N GLU A 208 -5.05 4.76 -57.63
CA GLU A 208 -4.33 4.30 -58.83
C GLU A 208 -5.22 3.51 -59.79
N LEU A 209 -6.04 2.59 -59.26
CA LEU A 209 -6.97 1.80 -60.08
C LEU A 209 -8.05 2.67 -60.70
N LYS A 210 -8.60 3.65 -59.97
CA LYS A 210 -9.56 4.61 -60.52
C LYS A 210 -8.96 5.40 -61.69
N THR A 211 -7.75 5.94 -61.52
CA THR A 211 -7.07 6.67 -62.59
C THR A 211 -6.79 5.79 -63.81
N LYS A 212 -6.43 4.51 -63.59
CA LYS A 212 -6.25 3.53 -64.69
C LYS A 212 -7.56 3.27 -65.43
N CYS A 213 -8.66 3.05 -64.71
CA CYS A 213 -9.99 2.86 -65.32
C CYS A 213 -10.39 4.08 -66.15
N GLU A 214 -10.26 5.29 -65.60
CA GLU A 214 -10.57 6.55 -66.31
C GLU A 214 -9.75 6.69 -67.61
N HIS A 215 -8.46 6.33 -67.58
CA HIS A 215 -7.61 6.36 -68.78
C HIS A 215 -8.06 5.34 -69.84
N ILE A 216 -8.43 4.13 -69.42
CA ILE A 216 -8.91 3.07 -70.32
C ILE A 216 -10.25 3.48 -70.94
N GLU A 217 -11.18 3.99 -70.14
CA GLU A 217 -12.49 4.47 -70.61
C GLU A 217 -12.34 5.60 -71.62
N LYS A 218 -11.47 6.58 -71.33
CA LYS A 218 -11.19 7.68 -72.25
C LYS A 218 -10.59 7.20 -73.56
N ARG A 219 -9.58 6.31 -73.52
CA ARG A 219 -8.96 5.73 -74.72
C ARG A 219 -9.97 4.94 -75.56
N ALA A 220 -10.81 4.13 -74.91
CA ALA A 220 -11.83 3.34 -75.59
C ALA A 220 -12.91 4.22 -76.23
N ALA A 221 -13.33 5.31 -75.55
CA ALA A 221 -14.26 6.29 -76.10
C ALA A 221 -13.69 7.02 -77.31
N GLU A 222 -12.42 7.46 -77.24
CA GLU A 222 -11.70 8.10 -78.35
C GLU A 222 -11.56 7.17 -79.56
N GLN A 223 -11.20 5.89 -79.33
CA GLN A 223 -11.12 4.88 -80.40
C GLN A 223 -12.49 4.66 -81.05
N ARG A 224 -13.55 4.50 -80.25
CA ARG A 224 -14.91 4.29 -80.76
C ARG A 224 -15.38 5.49 -81.59
N GLN A 225 -15.15 6.72 -81.13
CA GLN A 225 -15.48 7.94 -81.88
C GLN A 225 -14.72 8.02 -83.21
N LEU A 226 -13.45 7.62 -83.23
CA LEU A 226 -12.61 7.66 -84.42
C LEU A 226 -13.04 6.59 -85.45
N GLU A 227 -13.38 5.38 -85.00
CA GLU A 227 -13.96 4.33 -85.85
C GLU A 227 -15.33 4.73 -86.41
N GLU A 228 -16.20 5.30 -85.59
CA GLU A 228 -17.52 5.75 -86.03
C GLU A 228 -17.44 6.90 -87.05
N LYS A 229 -16.48 7.82 -86.87
CA LYS A 229 -16.19 8.87 -87.86
C LYS A 229 -15.68 8.28 -89.18
N LYS A 230 -14.72 7.35 -89.13
CA LYS A 230 -14.23 6.65 -90.34
C LYS A 230 -15.35 5.94 -91.07
N HIS A 231 -16.21 5.23 -90.32
CA HIS A 231 -17.35 4.52 -90.90
C HIS A 231 -18.37 5.48 -91.53
N GLN A 232 -18.66 6.62 -90.88
CA GLN A 232 -19.52 7.66 -91.47
C GLN A 232 -18.92 8.24 -92.76
N ASP A 233 -17.63 8.54 -92.77
CA ASP A 233 -16.94 9.06 -93.96
C ASP A 233 -16.99 8.04 -95.11
N GLU A 234 -16.82 6.75 -94.82
CA GLU A 234 -16.91 5.66 -95.80
C GLU A 234 -18.33 5.46 -96.33
N ILE A 235 -19.36 5.51 -95.46
CA ILE A 235 -20.78 5.52 -95.88
C ILE A 235 -21.05 6.72 -96.79
N GLN A 236 -20.55 7.91 -96.45
CA GLN A 236 -20.76 9.11 -97.28
C GLN A 236 -20.08 8.96 -98.64
N PHE A 237 -18.86 8.44 -98.68
CA PHE A 237 -18.14 8.16 -99.92
C PHE A 237 -18.91 7.17 -100.80
N LEU A 238 -19.34 6.03 -100.22
CA LEU A 238 -20.12 5.02 -100.93
C LEU A 238 -21.47 5.57 -101.43
N LYS A 239 -22.16 6.41 -100.64
CA LYS A 239 -23.41 7.08 -101.06
C LYS A 239 -23.18 7.98 -102.28
N ARG A 240 -22.12 8.80 -102.27
CA ARG A 240 -21.75 9.66 -103.40
C ARG A 240 -21.42 8.83 -104.65
N ASN A 241 -20.64 7.77 -104.49
CA ASN A 241 -20.27 6.88 -105.59
C ASN A 241 -21.51 6.17 -106.18
N ASN A 242 -22.38 5.63 -105.31
CA ASN A 242 -23.63 5.00 -105.74
C ASN A 242 -24.56 5.99 -106.48
N GLN A 243 -24.64 7.25 -106.03
CA GLN A 243 -25.34 8.31 -106.76
C GLN A 243 -24.74 8.59 -108.14
N GLN A 244 -23.41 8.68 -108.24
CA GLN A 244 -22.73 8.87 -109.52
C GLN A 244 -22.97 7.69 -110.47
N LEU A 245 -22.87 6.45 -109.99
CA LEU A 245 -23.14 5.24 -110.77
C LEU A 245 -24.60 5.16 -111.23
N LYS A 246 -25.56 5.52 -110.37
CA LYS A 246 -26.98 5.64 -110.77
C LYS A 246 -27.17 6.66 -111.88
N ALA A 247 -26.59 7.85 -111.74
CA ALA A 247 -26.67 8.89 -112.76
C ALA A 247 -26.03 8.45 -114.10
N GLN A 248 -24.93 7.70 -114.06
CA GLN A 248 -24.31 7.11 -115.25
C GLN A 248 -25.20 6.04 -115.90
N LEU A 249 -25.79 5.14 -115.10
CA LEU A 249 -26.71 4.11 -115.59
C LEU A 249 -27.98 4.73 -116.19
N ASP A 250 -28.57 5.74 -115.55
CA ASP A 250 -29.71 6.47 -116.10
C ASP A 250 -29.34 7.17 -117.41
N GLY A 251 -28.12 7.71 -117.52
CA GLY A 251 -27.59 8.29 -118.75
C GLY A 251 -27.37 7.28 -119.89
N ILE A 252 -27.05 6.02 -119.57
CA ILE A 252 -26.89 4.92 -120.54
C ILE A 252 -28.25 4.31 -120.92
N MET A 253 -29.18 4.18 -119.97
CA MET A 253 -30.50 3.58 -120.17
C MET A 253 -31.50 4.53 -120.83
N ASN A 254 -31.34 5.85 -120.66
CA ASN A 254 -32.09 6.88 -121.39
C ASN A 254 -31.13 7.70 -122.28
N PRO A 255 -30.67 7.16 -123.42
CA PRO A 255 -29.92 7.96 -124.37
C PRO A 255 -30.82 9.09 -124.88
N LYS A 256 -30.33 10.33 -124.81
CA LYS A 256 -31.05 11.45 -125.46
C LYS A 256 -30.90 11.29 -126.98
N LYS A 257 -32.01 10.83 -127.57
CA LYS A 257 -32.32 10.54 -128.99
C LYS A 257 -32.09 9.09 -129.43
#